data_AF-A0A939F0A2-F1
#
_entry.id   AF-A0A939F0A2-F1
#
_cell.length_a   1.000
_cell.length_b   1.000
_cell.length_c   1.000
_cell.angle_alpha   90.00
_cell.angle_beta   90.00
_cell.angle_gamma   90.00
#
_symmetry.space_group_name_H-M   'P 1'
#
loop_
_entity.id
_entity.type
_entity.pdbx_description
1 polymer ?
#
loop_
_entity_poly.entity_id
_entity_poly.type
_entity_poly.pdbx_seq_one_letter_code
_entity_poly.pdbx_strand_id
1 'polypeptide(L)'
;MIFRTIPDFCLQYDEPLAVLRMEWVAGPDMRCLRTSASQLMSLIGELGVLHLLLDMDSVPELPVADQWWLGEYWMPQLVALPLERLVLVIASSQVHNQLAIDALHTLVQPTIRFDAQYFSDSASGMDWLIDGSERLPALEVEWANRHEATPDSYAISY
;
A
#
# COMPACT_ATOMS: atom_id res chain seq x y z
N MET A 1 3.47 5.70 -12.05
CA MET A 1 4.94 5.64 -11.85
C MET A 1 5.25 4.68 -10.72
N ILE A 2 6.19 3.75 -10.95
CA ILE A 2 6.62 2.77 -9.94
C ILE A 2 7.78 3.33 -9.10
N PHE A 3 7.67 3.24 -7.77
CA PHE A 3 8.76 3.46 -6.84
C PHE A 3 9.22 2.12 -6.22
N ARG A 4 10.53 1.91 -6.18
CA ARG A 4 11.19 0.75 -5.55
C ARG A 4 12.30 1.16 -4.59
N THR A 5 12.25 2.41 -4.12
CA THR A 5 13.26 3.00 -3.25
C THR A 5 13.13 2.54 -1.79
N ILE A 6 12.00 1.92 -1.44
CA ILE A 6 11.77 1.38 -0.10
C ILE A 6 11.94 -0.15 -0.13
N PRO A 7 12.89 -0.73 0.61
CA PRO A 7 13.29 -2.14 0.47
C PRO A 7 12.16 -3.17 0.61
N ASP A 8 11.18 -2.90 1.46
CA ASP A 8 10.11 -3.84 1.79
C ASP A 8 8.82 -3.61 0.96
N PHE A 9 8.78 -2.61 0.08
CA PHE A 9 7.56 -2.23 -0.65
C PHE A 9 7.82 -1.94 -2.12
N CYS A 10 6.91 -2.43 -2.97
CA CYS A 10 6.74 -1.91 -4.33
C CYS A 10 5.55 -0.97 -4.33
N LEU A 11 5.75 0.25 -4.84
CA LEU A 11 4.71 1.27 -4.85
C LEU A 11 4.43 1.71 -6.29
N GLN A 12 3.19 2.00 -6.58
CA GLN A 12 2.76 2.65 -7.81
C GLN A 12 1.98 3.91 -7.44
N TYR A 13 2.44 5.05 -7.91
CA TYR A 13 1.76 6.32 -7.72
C TYR A 13 1.27 6.88 -9.05
N ASP A 14 0.03 7.36 -9.07
CA ASP A 14 -0.50 8.16 -10.16
C ASP A 14 -0.90 9.54 -9.63
N GLU A 15 -0.10 10.54 -9.99
CA GLU A 15 -0.27 11.94 -9.56
C GLU A 15 -1.62 12.55 -9.97
N PRO A 16 -2.13 12.36 -11.21
CA PRO A 16 -3.43 12.91 -11.61
C PRO A 16 -4.60 12.44 -10.75
N LEU A 17 -4.52 11.22 -10.21
CA LEU A 17 -5.56 10.62 -9.37
C LEU A 17 -5.20 10.66 -7.88
N ALA A 18 -4.03 11.20 -7.52
CA ALA A 18 -3.45 11.15 -6.17
C ALA A 18 -3.58 9.76 -5.53
N VAL A 19 -3.40 8.71 -6.34
CA VAL A 19 -3.58 7.32 -5.92
C VAL A 19 -2.24 6.64 -5.76
N LEU A 20 -2.07 5.98 -4.61
CA LEU A 20 -0.94 5.12 -4.33
C LEU A 20 -1.42 3.70 -4.16
N ARG A 21 -0.86 2.79 -4.94
CA ARG A 21 -0.98 1.35 -4.76
C ARG A 21 0.31 0.83 -4.16
N MET A 22 0.21 -0.07 -3.20
CA MET A 22 1.37 -0.73 -2.63
C MET A 22 1.17 -2.23 -2.44
N GLU A 23 2.25 -2.96 -2.67
CA GLU A 23 2.41 -4.35 -2.24
C GLU A 23 3.65 -4.48 -1.38
N TRP A 24 3.62 -5.47 -0.50
CA TRP A 24 4.79 -5.91 0.23
C TRP A 24 5.67 -6.74 -0.70
N VAL A 25 6.97 -6.44 -0.69
CA VAL A 25 7.97 -7.28 -1.33
C VAL A 25 8.78 -7.90 -0.21
N ALA A 26 8.69 -9.22 -0.05
CA ALA A 26 9.44 -9.93 0.98
C ALA A 26 10.96 -9.75 0.73
N GLY A 27 11.57 -8.80 1.43
CA GLY A 27 13.01 -8.65 1.47
C GLY A 27 13.67 -9.83 2.20
N PRO A 28 14.95 -10.15 1.91
CA PRO A 28 15.66 -11.26 2.53
C PRO A 28 15.88 -11.08 4.05
N ASP A 29 15.69 -9.87 4.58
CA ASP A 29 15.80 -9.56 6.00
C ASP A 29 14.67 -8.60 6.39
N MET A 30 13.60 -9.11 7.03
CA MET A 30 12.46 -8.33 7.56
C MET A 30 12.85 -7.34 8.69
N ARG A 31 14.16 -7.08 8.89
CA ARG A 31 14.69 -6.19 9.91
C ARG A 31 14.46 -4.71 9.59
N CYS A 32 14.09 -4.39 8.35
CA CYS A 32 13.90 -3.02 7.87
C CYS A 32 12.47 -2.52 7.97
N LEU A 33 11.49 -3.38 8.31
CA LEU A 33 10.06 -3.05 8.27
C LEU A 33 9.74 -1.69 8.90
N ARG A 34 10.15 -1.45 10.15
CA ARG A 34 9.82 -0.20 10.85
C ARG A 34 10.38 1.03 10.14
N THR A 35 11.60 0.91 9.61
CA THR A 35 12.26 1.96 8.85
C THR A 35 11.53 2.20 7.53
N SER A 36 11.25 1.12 6.79
CA SER A 36 10.52 1.18 5.52
C SER A 36 9.11 1.73 5.68
N ALA A 37 8.39 1.31 6.72
CA ALA A 37 7.06 1.80 7.04
C ALA A 37 7.06 3.29 7.39
N SER A 38 8.10 3.77 8.09
CA SER A 38 8.27 5.20 8.38
C SER A 38 8.59 6.00 7.11
N GLN A 39 9.47 5.49 6.24
CA GLN A 39 9.77 6.10 4.94
C GLN A 39 8.52 6.18 4.04
N LEU A 40 7.70 5.15 4.06
CA LEU A 40 6.44 5.10 3.34
C LEU A 40 5.47 6.19 3.82
N MET A 41 5.34 6.40 5.13
CA MET A 41 4.48 7.47 5.66
C MET A 41 4.96 8.86 5.23
N SER A 42 6.28 9.11 5.26
CA SER A 42 6.83 10.37 4.76
C SER A 42 6.53 10.55 3.27
N LEU A 43 6.75 9.51 2.45
CA LEU A 43 6.49 9.56 1.02
C LEU A 43 5.01 9.80 0.70
N ILE A 44 4.10 9.14 1.41
CA ILE A 44 2.65 9.34 1.26
C ILE A 44 2.27 10.80 1.54
N GLY A 45 2.83 11.39 2.60
CA GLY A 45 2.62 12.80 2.93
C GLY A 45 3.21 13.76 1.89
N GLU A 46 4.41 13.48 1.39
CA GLU A 46 5.09 14.30 0.38
C GLU A 46 4.38 14.29 -0.97
N LEU A 47 3.87 13.13 -1.38
CA LEU A 47 3.14 12.96 -2.64
C LEU A 47 1.71 13.50 -2.57
N GLY A 48 1.17 13.77 -1.38
CA GLY A 48 -0.20 14.25 -1.20
C GLY A 48 -1.24 13.20 -1.60
N VAL A 49 -0.98 11.94 -1.30
CA VAL A 49 -1.88 10.81 -1.64
C VAL A 49 -3.24 11.00 -0.96
N LEU A 50 -4.30 10.86 -1.74
CA LEU A 50 -5.69 10.88 -1.26
C LEU A 50 -6.34 9.50 -1.30
N HIS A 51 -5.87 8.64 -2.21
CA HIS A 51 -6.43 7.33 -2.46
C HIS A 51 -5.35 6.27 -2.26
N LEU A 52 -5.56 5.32 -1.34
CA LEU A 52 -4.56 4.31 -1.01
C LEU A 52 -5.09 2.90 -1.22
N LEU A 53 -4.34 2.07 -1.92
CA LEU A 53 -4.56 0.62 -2.02
C LEU A 53 -3.43 -0.11 -1.30
N LEU A 54 -3.77 -0.90 -0.28
CA LEU A 54 -2.87 -1.80 0.41
C LEU A 54 -3.14 -3.25 -0.02
N ASP A 55 -2.15 -3.88 -0.63
CA ASP A 55 -2.20 -5.31 -0.91
C ASP A 55 -1.73 -6.12 0.30
N MET A 56 -2.69 -6.66 1.05
CA MET A 56 -2.42 -7.46 2.25
C MET A 56 -2.16 -8.94 1.94
N ASP A 57 -2.40 -9.40 0.69
CA ASP A 57 -2.12 -10.79 0.31
C ASP A 57 -0.60 -11.05 0.25
N SER A 58 0.14 -10.01 -0.12
CA SER A 58 1.61 -10.01 -0.16
C SER A 58 2.30 -9.92 1.20
N VAL A 59 1.56 -9.65 2.29
CA VAL A 59 2.14 -9.43 3.62
C VAL A 59 2.71 -10.75 4.16
N PRO A 60 4.02 -10.81 4.48
CA PRO A 60 4.61 -12.00 5.07
C PRO A 60 4.12 -12.19 6.52
N GLU A 61 4.29 -13.40 7.06
CA GLU A 61 4.01 -13.65 8.48
C GLU A 61 4.91 -12.78 9.36
N LEU A 62 4.33 -11.76 9.99
CA LEU A 62 5.07 -10.80 10.79
C LEU A 62 5.31 -11.32 12.21
N PRO A 63 6.49 -11.07 12.82
CA PRO A 63 6.70 -11.30 14.23
C PRO A 63 5.68 -10.52 15.08
N VAL A 64 5.25 -11.10 16.22
CA VAL A 64 4.27 -10.46 17.14
C VAL A 64 4.67 -9.04 17.54
N ALA A 65 5.97 -8.79 17.74
CA ALA A 65 6.48 -7.47 18.10
C ALA A 65 6.25 -6.42 17.00
N ASP A 66 6.27 -6.83 15.73
CA ASP A 66 6.05 -5.93 14.60
C ASP A 66 4.56 -5.76 14.29
N GLN A 67 3.74 -6.81 14.48
CA GLN A 67 2.28 -6.67 14.46
C GLN A 67 1.81 -5.64 15.48
N TRP A 68 2.34 -5.72 16.71
CA TRP A 68 2.01 -4.76 17.77
C TRP A 68 2.49 -3.34 17.43
N TRP A 69 3.71 -3.21 16.89
CA TRP A 69 4.24 -1.91 16.48
C TRP A 69 3.42 -1.27 15.35
N LEU A 70 2.95 -2.07 14.37
CA LEU A 70 2.08 -1.59 13.30
C LEU A 70 0.75 -1.07 13.85
N GLY A 71 0.13 -1.80 14.78
CA GLY A 71 -1.12 -1.39 15.42
C GLY A 71 -0.97 -0.11 16.26
N GLU A 72 0.08 -0.04 17.08
CA GLU A 72 0.26 1.05 18.07
C GLU A 72 0.84 2.33 17.45
N TYR A 73 1.75 2.22 16.47
CA TYR A 73 2.49 3.38 15.96
C TYR A 73 2.19 3.72 14.50
N TRP A 74 2.07 2.71 13.63
CA TRP A 74 1.92 2.96 12.21
C TRP A 74 0.47 3.28 11.82
N MET A 75 -0.49 2.49 12.33
CA MET A 75 -1.90 2.66 12.00
C MET A 75 -2.47 4.02 12.42
N PRO A 76 -2.14 4.59 13.60
CA PRO A 76 -2.59 5.93 13.95
C PRO A 76 -2.08 7.02 13.00
N GLN A 77 -0.86 6.85 12.47
CA GLN A 77 -0.32 7.78 11.48
C GLN A 77 -1.06 7.65 10.15
N LEU A 78 -1.37 6.43 9.73
CA LEU A 78 -2.15 6.18 8.52
C LEU A 78 -3.54 6.84 8.60
N VAL A 79 -4.23 6.70 9.72
CA VAL A 79 -5.57 7.28 9.93
C VAL A 79 -5.53 8.81 10.04
N ALA A 80 -4.39 9.39 10.42
CA ALA A 80 -4.20 10.84 10.49
C ALA A 80 -3.92 11.50 9.12
N LEU A 81 -3.64 10.71 8.09
CA LEU A 81 -3.45 11.22 6.73
C LEU A 81 -4.77 11.77 6.16
N PRO A 82 -4.69 12.75 5.24
CA PRO A 82 -5.86 13.31 4.56
C PRO A 82 -6.37 12.37 3.45
N LEU A 83 -6.46 11.07 3.73
CA LEU A 83 -7.04 10.11 2.78
C LEU A 83 -8.53 10.42 2.58
N GLU A 84 -9.01 10.14 1.38
CA GLU A 84 -10.44 10.14 1.01
C GLU A 84 -10.94 8.72 0.83
N ARG A 85 -10.11 7.81 0.31
CA ARG A 85 -10.45 6.39 0.16
C ARG A 85 -9.29 5.46 0.47
N LEU A 86 -9.61 4.34 1.11
CA LEU A 86 -8.68 3.27 1.43
C LEU A 86 -9.24 1.93 0.93
N VAL A 87 -8.42 1.21 0.16
CA VAL A 87 -8.71 -0.15 -0.26
C VAL A 87 -7.74 -1.11 0.39
N LEU A 88 -8.30 -2.20 0.90
CA LEU A 88 -7.56 -3.29 1.51
C LEU A 88 -7.84 -4.56 0.72
N VAL A 89 -6.81 -5.08 0.07
CA VAL A 89 -6.92 -6.34 -0.67
C VAL A 89 -6.54 -7.47 0.25
N ILE A 90 -7.49 -8.32 0.59
CA ILE A 90 -7.29 -9.45 1.50
C ILE A 90 -7.79 -10.70 0.78
N ALA A 91 -6.87 -11.61 0.45
CA ALA A 91 -7.26 -12.86 -0.18
C ALA A 91 -8.20 -13.66 0.73
N SER A 92 -9.25 -14.23 0.14
CA SER A 92 -10.28 -15.00 0.84
C SER A 92 -9.75 -16.26 1.53
N SER A 93 -8.54 -16.72 1.16
CA SER A 93 -7.83 -17.85 1.78
C SER A 93 -7.13 -17.49 3.10
N GLN A 94 -6.97 -16.20 3.41
CA GLN A 94 -6.20 -15.72 4.56
C GLN A 94 -7.12 -15.30 5.72
N VAL A 95 -7.79 -16.28 6.34
CA VAL A 95 -8.64 -16.08 7.53
C VAL A 95 -7.85 -15.44 8.70
N HIS A 96 -6.53 -15.62 8.75
CA HIS A 96 -5.62 -15.06 9.76
C HIS A 96 -5.52 -13.51 9.71
N ASN A 97 -5.85 -12.89 8.57
CA ASN A 97 -5.90 -11.43 8.43
C ASN A 97 -7.14 -10.81 9.10
N GLN A 98 -7.96 -11.62 9.79
CA GLN A 98 -8.98 -11.14 10.72
C GLN A 98 -8.43 -10.11 11.72
N LEU A 99 -7.17 -10.21 12.15
CA LEU A 99 -6.54 -9.20 13.01
C LEU A 99 -6.37 -7.85 12.32
N ALA A 100 -6.07 -7.81 11.02
CA ALA A 100 -5.98 -6.55 10.28
C ALA A 100 -7.37 -5.94 10.09
N ILE A 101 -8.36 -6.77 9.75
CA ILE A 101 -9.76 -6.35 9.62
C ILE A 101 -10.30 -5.85 10.96
N ASP A 102 -10.07 -6.57 12.06
CA ASP A 102 -10.52 -6.22 13.41
C ASP A 102 -9.77 -5.00 13.97
N ALA A 103 -8.45 -4.90 13.75
CA ALA A 103 -7.66 -3.75 14.17
C ALA A 103 -8.14 -2.49 13.44
N LEU A 104 -8.36 -2.59 12.13
CA LEU A 104 -9.00 -1.51 11.37
C LEU A 104 -10.39 -1.27 11.94
N HIS A 105 -11.33 -2.20 11.91
CA HIS A 105 -12.70 -1.99 12.44
C HIS A 105 -12.74 -1.33 13.83
N THR A 106 -11.83 -1.71 14.73
CA THR A 106 -11.72 -1.16 16.10
C THR A 106 -11.12 0.25 16.14
N LEU A 107 -10.13 0.55 15.30
CA LEU A 107 -9.50 1.88 15.19
C LEU A 107 -10.31 2.87 14.30
N VAL A 108 -11.11 2.34 13.37
CA VAL A 108 -11.76 3.03 12.24
C VAL A 108 -13.11 3.66 12.64
N GLN A 109 -13.89 3.02 13.51
CA GLN A 109 -15.30 3.38 13.70
C GLN A 109 -15.61 4.77 14.30
N PRO A 110 -14.80 5.36 15.21
CA PRO A 110 -15.18 6.65 15.80
C PRO A 110 -14.67 7.90 15.05
N THR A 111 -13.64 7.77 14.20
CA THR A 111 -12.80 8.94 13.81
C THR A 111 -12.54 9.07 12.32
N ILE A 112 -12.92 8.09 11.49
CA ILE A 112 -12.52 8.10 10.08
C ILE A 112 -13.31 9.09 9.22
N ARG A 113 -12.56 9.82 8.40
CA ARG A 113 -13.05 10.81 7.42
C ARG A 113 -12.99 10.28 5.98
N PHE A 114 -12.65 9.01 5.79
CA PHE A 114 -12.40 8.39 4.49
C PHE A 114 -13.17 7.09 4.29
N ASP A 115 -13.49 6.75 3.05
CA ASP A 115 -14.21 5.52 2.71
C ASP A 115 -13.23 4.34 2.63
N ALA A 116 -13.38 3.36 3.52
CA ALA A 116 -12.59 2.14 3.53
C ALA A 116 -13.39 0.96 2.94
N GLN A 117 -12.80 0.23 1.99
CA GLN A 117 -13.40 -0.96 1.36
C GLN A 117 -12.42 -2.13 1.31
N TYR A 118 -13.00 -3.34 1.29
CA TYR A 118 -12.26 -4.59 1.24
C TYR A 118 -12.53 -5.31 -0.08
N PHE A 119 -11.47 -5.82 -0.69
CA PHE A 119 -11.55 -6.57 -1.94
C PHE A 119 -10.75 -7.86 -1.85
N SER A 120 -11.22 -8.89 -2.56
CA SER A 120 -10.50 -10.16 -2.69
C SER A 120 -9.36 -10.11 -3.70
N ASP A 121 -9.38 -9.13 -4.60
CA ASP A 121 -8.41 -8.94 -5.66
C ASP A 121 -8.08 -7.46 -5.86
N SER A 122 -6.83 -7.21 -6.24
CA SER A 122 -6.26 -5.87 -6.33
C SER A 122 -6.81 -5.07 -7.50
N ALA A 123 -7.21 -5.73 -8.60
CA ALA A 123 -7.76 -5.06 -9.78
C ALA A 123 -9.14 -4.44 -9.50
N SER A 124 -10.05 -5.19 -8.87
CA SER A 124 -11.38 -4.69 -8.48
C SER A 124 -11.26 -3.58 -7.43
N GLY A 125 -10.32 -3.72 -6.50
CA GLY A 125 -10.01 -2.68 -5.54
C GLY A 125 -9.54 -1.38 -6.19
N MET A 126 -8.65 -1.48 -7.19
CA MET A 126 -8.15 -0.33 -7.93
C MET A 126 -9.24 0.36 -8.74
N ASP A 127 -10.10 -0.41 -9.43
CA ASP A 127 -11.24 0.11 -10.20
C ASP A 127 -12.18 0.95 -9.33
N TRP A 128 -12.53 0.44 -8.15
CA TRP A 128 -13.32 1.19 -7.17
C TRP A 128 -12.59 2.43 -6.65
N LEU A 129 -11.29 2.30 -6.36
CA LEU A 129 -10.50 3.38 -5.79
C LEU A 129 -10.44 4.60 -6.71
N ILE A 130 -10.34 4.37 -8.02
CA ILE A 130 -10.23 5.42 -9.04
C ILE A 130 -11.54 5.71 -9.79
N ASP A 131 -12.67 5.20 -9.29
CA ASP A 131 -14.02 5.43 -9.81
C ASP A 131 -14.17 5.17 -11.33
N GLY A 132 -13.59 4.06 -11.80
CA GLY A 132 -13.66 3.67 -13.22
C GLY A 132 -12.91 4.59 -14.19
N SER A 133 -11.90 5.30 -13.71
CA SER A 133 -11.04 6.17 -14.54
C SER A 133 -10.47 5.46 -15.76
N GLU A 134 -10.43 6.15 -16.90
CA GLU A 134 -9.84 5.67 -18.16
C GLU A 134 -8.34 5.35 -18.04
N ARG A 135 -7.69 5.77 -16.95
CA ARG A 135 -6.28 5.46 -16.65
C ARG A 135 -6.08 4.04 -16.12
N LEU A 136 -7.13 3.36 -15.67
CA LEU A 136 -7.04 2.01 -15.09
C LEU A 136 -6.23 1.04 -15.94
N PRO A 137 -6.47 0.90 -17.26
CA PRO A 137 -5.75 -0.09 -18.06
C PRO A 137 -4.24 0.21 -18.16
N ALA A 138 -3.87 1.49 -18.20
CA ALA A 138 -2.47 1.89 -18.23
C ALA A 138 -1.76 1.62 -16.89
N LEU A 139 -2.46 1.87 -15.77
CA LEU A 139 -1.96 1.59 -14.42
C LEU A 139 -1.78 0.08 -14.20
N GLU A 140 -2.73 -0.74 -14.64
CA GLU A 140 -2.64 -2.20 -14.55
C GLU A 140 -1.49 -2.75 -15.41
N VAL A 141 -1.25 -2.22 -16.61
CA VAL A 141 -0.08 -2.62 -17.43
C VAL A 141 1.22 -2.20 -16.76
N GLU A 142 1.31 -0.97 -16.23
CA GLU A 142 2.49 -0.52 -15.49
C GLU A 142 2.74 -1.41 -14.25
N TRP A 143 1.67 -1.83 -13.56
CA TRP A 143 1.76 -2.72 -12.40
C TRP A 143 2.10 -4.15 -12.77
N ALA A 144 1.62 -4.68 -13.88
CA ALA A 144 1.98 -6.01 -14.36
C ALA A 144 3.49 -6.12 -14.62
N ASN A 145 4.09 -5.06 -15.15
CA ASN A 145 5.52 -4.99 -15.46
C ASN A 145 6.38 -4.53 -14.27
N ARG A 146 5.80 -4.40 -13.06
CA ARG A 146 6.51 -3.94 -11.85
C ARG A 146 7.64 -4.84 -11.37
N HIS A 147 7.79 -6.05 -11.91
CA HIS A 147 8.91 -6.95 -11.61
C HIS A 147 9.92 -7.03 -12.75
N GLU A 148 9.58 -6.51 -13.93
CA GLU A 148 10.55 -6.38 -15.01
C GLU A 148 11.58 -5.34 -14.56
N ALA A 149 12.85 -5.76 -14.55
CA ALA A 149 13.96 -4.87 -14.26
C ALA A 149 13.87 -3.70 -15.25
N THR A 150 13.85 -2.47 -14.74
CA THR A 150 14.12 -1.31 -15.58
C THR A 150 15.41 -1.62 -16.34
N PRO A 151 15.40 -1.71 -17.69
CA PRO A 151 16.65 -1.88 -18.39
C PRO A 151 17.53 -0.68 -18.04
N ASP A 152 18.69 -0.98 -17.46
CA ASP A 152 19.80 -0.07 -17.17
C ASP A 152 20.02 0.85 -18.36
N SER A 153 19.36 2.00 -18.35
CA SER A 153 19.46 3.02 -19.39
C SER A 153 19.62 4.40 -18.77
N TYR A 154 20.28 4.45 -17.61
CA TYR A 154 20.94 5.67 -17.12
C TYR A 154 22.30 5.33 -16.48
N ALA A 155 23.12 4.57 -17.20
CA ALA A 155 24.58 4.72 -17.08
C ALA A 155 24.98 6.04 -17.76
N ILE A 156 24.74 7.17 -17.09
CA ILE A 156 25.39 8.43 -17.47
C ILE A 156 26.81 8.36 -16.94
N SER A 157 27.73 8.12 -17.86
CA SER A 157 29.17 8.34 -17.67
C SER A 157 29.42 9.77 -17.20
N TYR A 158 30.21 9.91 -16.12
CA TYR A 158 31.05 11.08 -15.87
C TYR A 158 32.33 10.63 -15.15
#